data_AF-W6PYM4-F1
#
_entry.id   AF-W6PYM4-F1
#
_cell.length_a   1.000
_cell.length_b   1.000
_cell.length_c   1.000
_cell.angle_alpha   90.00
_cell.angle_beta   90.00
_cell.angle_gamma   90.00
#
_symmetry.space_group_name_H-M   'P 1'
#
loop_
_entity.id
_entity.type
_entity.pdbx_description
1 polymer ?
#
loop_
_entity_poly.entity_id
_entity_poly.type
_entity_poly.pdbx_seq_one_letter_code
_entity_poly.pdbx_strand_id
1 'polypeptide(L)'
;MIVTIPGRPHDAIVGELQSEFNRAILFANLGRTLCSLTTARVEGNICSKEPDGSWIPEQLPPGRNDRWPTIVLEVGVSESKKKLRADAAWWLASSQGQVHVVIIIYSHW
;
A
#
# COMPACT_ATOMS: atom_id res chain seq x y z
N MET A 1 15.19 -7.67 4.91
CA MET A 1 14.13 -7.14 5.78
C MET A 1 14.77 -6.07 6.65
N ILE A 2 14.56 -4.80 6.32
CA ILE A 2 14.88 -3.69 7.22
C ILE A 2 13.55 -3.03 7.49
N VAL A 3 13.06 -3.32 8.69
CA VAL A 3 11.91 -2.72 9.36
C VAL A 3 12.06 -1.20 9.26
N THR A 4 11.10 -0.53 8.61
CA THR A 4 10.78 0.88 8.88
C THR A 4 10.77 1.02 10.39
N ILE A 5 11.66 1.79 11.01
CA ILE A 5 11.58 1.98 12.46
C ILE A 5 10.29 2.77 12.68
N PRO A 6 9.22 2.13 13.20
CA PRO A 6 7.95 2.82 13.36
C PRO A 6 8.18 3.93 14.38
N GLY A 7 7.61 5.08 14.13
CA GLY A 7 7.74 6.23 14.98
C GLY A 7 6.49 7.07 14.88
N ARG A 8 6.09 7.69 16.00
CA ARG A 8 4.87 8.52 16.07
C ARG A 8 4.68 9.45 14.86
N PRO A 9 5.72 10.12 14.33
CA PRO A 9 5.55 10.98 13.17
C PRO A 9 5.25 10.22 11.86
N HIS A 10 5.83 9.03 11.67
CA HIS A 10 5.52 8.16 10.53
C HIS A 10 4.11 7.60 10.64
N ASP A 11 3.75 7.02 11.79
CA ASP A 11 2.42 6.44 12.03
C ASP A 11 1.31 7.48 11.85
N ALA A 12 1.53 8.72 12.32
CA ALA A 12 0.57 9.81 12.16
C ALA A 12 0.36 10.20 10.70
N ILE A 13 1.44 10.30 9.91
CA ILE A 13 1.36 10.61 8.48
C ILE A 13 0.66 9.48 7.73
N VAL A 14 1.01 8.22 8.02
CA VAL A 14 0.36 7.05 7.41
C VAL A 14 -1.14 7.06 7.70
N GLY A 15 -1.53 7.26 8.96
CA GLY A 15 -2.94 7.30 9.36
C GLY A 15 -3.72 8.41 8.66
N GLU A 16 -3.14 9.62 8.57
CA GLU A 16 -3.77 10.76 7.89
C GLU A 16 -3.95 10.47 6.38
N LEU A 17 -2.91 9.97 5.72
CA LEU A 17 -2.97 9.65 4.29
C LEU A 17 -3.97 8.53 3.99
N GLN A 18 -4.04 7.50 4.84
CA GLN A 18 -5.05 6.45 4.70
C GLN A 18 -6.47 7.02 4.87
N SER A 19 -6.68 7.91 5.85
CA SER A 19 -7.96 8.58 6.07
C SER A 19 -8.39 9.40 4.85
N GLU A 20 -7.48 10.24 4.34
CA GLU A 20 -7.78 11.10 3.18
C GLU A 20 -7.96 10.30 1.89
N PHE A 21 -7.22 9.20 1.70
CA PHE A 21 -7.47 8.31 0.55
C PHE A 21 -8.83 7.62 0.65
N ASN A 22 -9.23 7.15 1.83
CA ASN A 22 -10.57 6.60 2.05
C ASN A 22 -11.67 7.64 1.80
N ARG A 23 -11.46 8.90 2.21
CA ARG A 23 -12.38 9.99 1.89
C ARG A 23 -12.46 10.25 0.38
N ALA A 24 -11.32 10.24 -0.32
CA ALA A 24 -11.30 10.39 -1.77
C ALA A 24 -12.07 9.27 -2.48
N ILE A 25 -11.92 8.02 -2.03
CA ILE A 25 -12.72 6.88 -2.52
C ILE A 25 -14.21 7.14 -2.33
N LEU A 26 -14.63 7.61 -1.15
CA LEU A 26 -16.03 7.92 -0.86
C LEU A 26 -16.57 9.05 -1.75
N PHE A 27 -15.83 10.16 -1.89
CA PHE A 27 -16.24 11.30 -2.72
C PHE A 27 -16.25 10.98 -4.22
N ALA A 28 -15.40 10.06 -4.67
CA ALA A 28 -15.42 9.53 -6.03
C ALA A 28 -16.54 8.51 -6.27
N ASN A 29 -17.40 8.24 -5.27
CA ASN A 29 -18.45 7.23 -5.31
C ASN A 29 -17.93 5.81 -5.56
N LEU A 30 -16.69 5.53 -5.13
CA LEU A 30 -16.02 4.22 -5.21
C LEU A 30 -16.07 3.45 -3.88
N GLY A 31 -16.86 3.93 -2.91
CA GLY A 31 -16.95 3.36 -1.56
C GLY A 31 -17.46 1.92 -1.49
N ARG A 32 -18.08 1.41 -2.57
CA ARG A 32 -18.48 0.00 -2.74
C ARG A 32 -17.65 -0.73 -3.81
N THR A 33 -16.50 -0.17 -4.16
CA THR A 33 -15.61 -0.71 -5.19
C THR A 33 -14.32 -1.18 -4.56
N LEU A 34 -13.83 -0.51 -3.52
CA LEU A 34 -12.58 -0.83 -2.84
C LEU A 34 -12.80 -1.04 -1.35
N CYS A 35 -12.15 -2.07 -0.80
CA CYS A 35 -12.02 -2.32 0.63
C CYS A 35 -10.58 -2.08 1.07
N SER A 36 -10.39 -1.48 2.24
CA SER A 36 -9.06 -1.36 2.86
C SER A 36 -8.62 -2.69 3.45
N LEU A 37 -7.38 -3.10 3.14
CA LEU A 37 -6.70 -4.25 3.76
C LEU A 37 -5.67 -3.79 4.82
N THR A 38 -5.68 -2.49 5.16
CA THR A 38 -4.75 -1.86 6.11
C THR A 38 -3.29 -2.22 5.79
N THR A 39 -2.54 -2.71 6.78
CA THR A 39 -1.11 -3.04 6.71
C THR A 39 -0.87 -4.56 6.64
N ALA A 40 -1.84 -5.33 6.12
CA ALA A 40 -1.75 -6.78 6.08
C ALA A 40 -0.49 -7.24 5.33
N ARG A 41 0.27 -8.14 5.97
CA ARG A 41 1.50 -8.71 5.40
C ARG A 41 1.19 -9.54 4.16
N VAL A 42 1.97 -9.32 3.11
CA VAL A 42 1.89 -10.08 1.86
C VAL A 42 3.18 -10.87 1.65
N GLU A 43 3.00 -12.18 1.51
CA GLU A 43 4.08 -13.11 1.19
C GLU A 43 4.34 -13.11 -0.32
N GLY A 44 5.55 -12.75 -0.74
CA GLY A 44 6.05 -12.95 -2.09
C GLY A 44 6.94 -14.19 -2.18
N ASN A 45 7.47 -14.48 -3.38
CA ASN A 45 8.27 -15.69 -3.61
C ASN A 45 9.66 -15.64 -2.93
N ILE A 46 10.22 -14.43 -2.78
CA ILE A 46 11.59 -14.21 -2.29
C ILE A 46 11.59 -13.60 -0.88
N CYS A 47 10.65 -12.71 -0.61
CA CYS A 47 10.45 -12.12 0.69
C CYS A 47 8.99 -11.73 0.86
N SER A 48 8.64 -11.25 2.04
CA SER A 48 7.34 -10.70 2.39
C SER A 48 7.46 -9.21 2.68
N LYS A 49 6.38 -8.45 2.48
CA LYS A 49 6.29 -7.05 2.86
C LYS A 49 4.97 -6.72 3.51
N GLU A 50 4.97 -5.67 4.31
CA GLU A 50 3.80 -5.06 4.90
C GLU A 50 3.69 -3.65 4.29
N PRO A 51 2.56 -3.32 3.65
CA PRO A 51 2.36 -1.98 3.11
C PRO A 51 2.00 -1.01 4.24
N ASP A 52 2.31 0.28 4.08
CA ASP A 52 1.82 1.32 5.00
C ASP A 52 0.30 1.52 4.85
N GLY A 53 -0.25 1.22 3.66
CA GLY A 53 -1.67 1.08 3.43
C GLY A 53 -1.98 0.32 2.16
N SER A 54 -3.14 -0.34 2.11
CA SER A 54 -3.50 -1.13 0.93
C SER A 54 -5.00 -1.27 0.73
N TRP A 55 -5.41 -1.40 -0.53
CA TRP A 55 -6.80 -1.52 -0.94
C TRP A 55 -6.98 -2.57 -2.04
N ILE A 56 -8.11 -3.27 -1.99
CA ILE A 56 -8.48 -4.34 -2.91
C ILE A 56 -9.92 -4.15 -3.38
N PRO A 57 -10.32 -4.65 -4.57
CA PRO A 57 -11.72 -4.63 -4.98
C PRO A 57 -12.62 -5.36 -3.98
N GLU A 58 -13.77 -4.76 -3.66
CA GLU A 58 -14.80 -5.40 -2.82
C GLU A 58 -15.32 -6.69 -3.48
N GLN A 59 -15.44 -6.66 -4.82
CA GLN A 59 -15.75 -7.84 -5.63
C GLN A 59 -14.52 -8.21 -6.46
N LEU A 60 -13.93 -9.36 -6.16
CA LEU A 60 -12.79 -9.88 -6.90
C LEU A 60 -13.23 -10.42 -8.28
N PRO A 61 -12.52 -10.10 -9.36
CA PRO A 61 -12.74 -10.73 -10.67
C PRO A 61 -12.60 -12.26 -10.61
N PRO A 62 -13.28 -13.01 -11.48
CA PRO A 62 -13.12 -14.45 -11.56
C PRO A 62 -11.66 -14.89 -11.68
N GLY A 63 -11.24 -15.83 -10.83
CA GLY A 63 -9.86 -16.34 -10.81
C GLY A 63 -8.85 -15.47 -10.04
N ARG A 64 -9.25 -14.32 -9.49
CA ARG A 64 -8.42 -13.52 -8.58
C ARG A 64 -8.69 -13.91 -7.12
N ASN A 65 -7.63 -14.05 -6.34
CA ASN A 65 -7.71 -14.18 -4.88
C ASN A 65 -7.35 -12.87 -4.17
N ASP A 66 -7.51 -12.85 -2.86
CA ASP A 66 -7.30 -11.68 -1.99
C ASP A 66 -5.85 -11.51 -1.53
N ARG A 67 -4.91 -12.33 -2.02
CA ARG A 67 -3.51 -12.32 -1.57
C ARG A 67 -2.82 -10.98 -1.85
N TRP A 68 -3.10 -10.37 -3.00
CA TRP A 68 -2.45 -9.13 -3.40
C TRP A 68 -3.46 -7.98 -3.48
N PRO A 69 -3.15 -6.82 -2.86
CA PRO A 69 -3.95 -5.62 -3.06
C PRO A 69 -3.87 -5.14 -4.51
N THR A 70 -4.78 -4.26 -4.91
CA THR A 70 -4.71 -3.54 -6.19
C THR A 70 -3.96 -2.22 -6.06
N ILE A 71 -4.09 -1.57 -4.91
CA ILE A 71 -3.44 -0.29 -4.58
C ILE A 71 -2.62 -0.47 -3.31
N VAL A 72 -1.38 -0.02 -3.34
CA VAL A 72 -0.47 0.01 -2.19
C VAL A 72 -0.02 1.44 -1.93
N LEU A 73 0.10 1.82 -0.66
CA LEU A 73 0.70 3.05 -0.16
C LEU A 73 2.02 2.71 0.55
N GLU A 74 3.06 3.45 0.20
CA GLU A 74 4.39 3.42 0.84
C GLU A 74 4.78 4.85 1.22
N VAL A 75 5.07 5.08 2.50
CA VAL A 75 5.33 6.38 3.09
C VAL A 75 6.73 6.38 3.70
N GLY A 76 7.66 7.09 3.06
CA GLY A 76 9.00 7.28 3.62
C GLY A 76 9.14 8.61 4.33
N VAL A 77 9.43 8.57 5.64
CA VAL A 77 9.82 9.74 6.44
C VAL A 77 11.34 9.78 6.65
N SER A 78 11.92 8.66 7.09
CA SER A 78 13.38 8.50 7.26
C SER A 78 14.01 7.70 6.12
N GLU A 79 13.20 7.19 5.20
CA GLU A 79 13.62 6.29 4.13
C GLU A 79 13.99 7.05 2.86
N SER A 80 15.00 6.59 2.13
CA SER A 80 15.36 7.25 0.86
C SER A 80 14.31 7.03 -0.24
N LYS A 81 14.14 8.01 -1.15
CA LYS A 81 13.36 7.83 -2.39
C LYS A 81 13.76 6.59 -3.18
N LYS A 82 15.05 6.24 -3.17
CA LYS A 82 15.58 5.04 -3.84
C LYS A 82 14.99 3.77 -3.23
N LYS A 83 14.86 3.72 -1.90
CA LYS A 83 14.25 2.60 -1.18
C LYS A 83 12.76 2.48 -1.54
N LEU A 84 11.99 3.55 -1.41
CA LEU A 84 10.55 3.54 -1.76
C LEU A 84 10.28 3.09 -3.20
N ARG A 85 11.13 3.50 -4.15
CA ARG A 85 11.04 3.02 -5.54
C ARG A 85 11.35 1.53 -5.68
N ALA A 86 12.32 1.02 -4.94
CA ALA A 86 12.59 -0.41 -4.88
C ALA A 86 11.41 -1.16 -4.24
N ASP A 87 10.74 -0.55 -3.27
CA ASP A 87 9.55 -1.13 -2.65
C ASP A 87 8.38 -1.20 -3.62
N ALA A 88 8.09 -0.11 -4.33
CA ALA A 88 7.09 -0.11 -5.39
C ALA A 88 7.40 -1.10 -6.52
N ALA A 89 8.66 -1.17 -6.97
CA ALA A 89 9.07 -2.14 -7.98
C ALA A 89 8.83 -3.58 -7.52
N TRP A 90 9.07 -3.87 -6.24
CA TRP A 90 8.83 -5.19 -5.68
C TRP A 90 7.33 -5.55 -5.69
N TRP A 91 6.45 -4.64 -5.28
CA TRP A 91 4.99 -4.87 -5.30
C TRP A 91 4.46 -5.14 -6.70
N LEU A 92 4.89 -4.33 -7.67
CA LEU A 92 4.48 -4.45 -9.06
C LEU A 92 5.00 -5.75 -9.69
N ALA A 93 6.28 -6.09 -9.48
CA ALA A 93 6.88 -7.27 -10.08
C ALA A 93 6.45 -8.59 -9.41
N SER A 94 6.24 -8.59 -8.10
CA SER A 94 5.93 -9.83 -7.35
C SER A 94 4.47 -10.24 -7.43
N SER A 95 3.56 -9.28 -7.68
CA SER A 95 2.12 -9.51 -7.66
C SER A 95 1.54 -10.18 -8.90
N GLN A 96 2.37 -10.46 -9.92
CA GLN A 96 1.94 -11.04 -11.20
C GLN A 96 0.80 -10.21 -11.85
N GLY A 97 0.90 -8.89 -11.76
CA GLY A 97 -0.09 -7.97 -12.32
C GLY A 97 -1.32 -7.71 -11.45
N GLN A 98 -1.37 -8.20 -10.20
CA GLN A 98 -2.51 -7.95 -9.30
C GLN A 98 -2.42 -6.60 -8.58
N VAL A 99 -1.21 -6.09 -8.30
CA VAL A 99 -0.98 -4.71 -7.86
C VAL A 99 -0.89 -3.84 -9.11
N HIS A 100 -1.77 -2.85 -9.22
CA HIS A 100 -1.83 -1.96 -10.37
C HIS A 100 -1.21 -0.59 -10.07
N VAL A 101 -1.29 -0.14 -8.82
CA VAL A 101 -0.83 1.18 -8.40
C VAL A 101 -0.05 1.05 -7.10
N VAL A 102 1.11 1.70 -7.06
CA VAL A 102 1.84 1.96 -5.82
C VAL A 102 1.98 3.47 -5.67
N ILE A 103 1.40 4.02 -4.61
CA ILE A 103 1.48 5.42 -4.24
C ILE A 103 2.68 5.56 -3.31
N ILE A 104 3.69 6.31 -3.75
CA ILE A 104 4.83 6.66 -2.91
C ILE A 104 4.62 8.08 -2.40
N ILE A 105 4.57 8.23 -1.08
CA ILE A 105 4.69 9.53 -0.43
C ILE A 105 6.06 9.63 0.22
N TYR A 106 6.76 10.70 -0.10
CA TYR A 106 8.05 10.97 0.48
C TYR A 106 8.02 12.31 1.18
N SER A 107 8.22 12.29 2.50
CA SER A 107 8.23 13.47 3.33
C SER A 107 9.61 13.67 3.92
N HIS A 108 10.14 14.87 3.75
CA HIS A 108 11.18 15.41 4.61
C HIS A 108 10.49 16.45 5.49
N TRP A 109 10.70 16.39 6.81
CA TRP A 109 10.30 17.47 7.70
C TRP A 109 10.99 18.77 7.32
#